data_AF-A0A928RKG3-F1
#
_entry.id   AF-A0A928RKG3-F1
#
_cell.length_a   1.000
_cell.length_b   1.000
_cell.length_c   1.000
_cell.angle_alpha   90.00
_cell.angle_beta   90.00
_cell.angle_gamma   90.00
#
_symmetry.space_group_name_H-M   'P 1'
#
loop_
_entity.id
_entity.type
_entity.pdbx_description
1 polymer ?
#
loop_
_entity_poly.entity_id
_entity_poly.type
_entity_poly.pdbx_seq_one_letter_code
_entity_poly.pdbx_strand_id
1 'polypeptide(L)'
;MKKIAAFLICIVLLFSLCSCDTTSRVINSLPDYESRELFYEQDSFRDYTDYARYRYKSVSEKDLLETDYFRKITADDTERILAHIENFEMWVEVVDWKENYDFDKSIVSTDDFFYLYTKAGQRFNQYSNYEEFDVYKLFYFDIDMQILYYFSKC
;
A
#
# COMPACT_ATOMS: atom_id res chain seq x y z
N MET A 1 27.65 33.23 13.73
CA MET A 1 27.29 32.56 12.46
C MET A 1 27.35 31.04 12.54
N LYS A 2 28.50 30.41 12.88
CA LYS A 2 28.62 28.93 12.96
C LYS A 2 27.64 28.24 13.93
N LYS A 3 27.33 28.88 15.08
CA LYS A 3 26.37 28.35 16.08
C LYS A 3 24.90 28.39 15.62
N ILE A 4 24.55 29.35 14.77
CA ILE A 4 23.19 29.50 14.20
C ILE A 4 22.99 28.49 13.07
N ALA A 5 24.03 28.27 12.25
CA ALA A 5 24.03 27.25 11.21
C ALA A 5 23.88 25.83 11.80
N ALA A 6 24.57 25.52 12.90
CA ALA A 6 24.43 24.23 13.58
C ALA A 6 23.02 24.03 14.17
N PHE A 7 22.41 25.09 14.71
CA PHE A 7 21.04 25.04 15.24
C PHE A 7 19.99 24.83 14.13
N LEU A 8 20.16 25.48 12.97
CA LEU A 8 19.31 25.28 11.79
C LEU A 8 19.47 23.87 11.21
N ILE A 9 20.68 23.31 11.18
CA ILE A 9 20.92 21.93 10.73
C ILE A 9 20.24 20.93 11.68
N CYS A 10 20.28 21.15 13.00
CA CYS A 10 19.55 20.31 13.95
C CYS A 10 18.03 20.40 13.77
N ILE A 11 17.48 21.57 13.46
CA ILE A 11 16.04 21.74 13.17
C ILE A 11 15.65 21.00 11.88
N VAL A 12 16.44 21.11 10.82
CA VAL A 12 16.20 20.38 9.56
C VAL A 12 16.29 18.86 9.76
N LEU A 13 17.21 18.38 10.60
CA LEU A 13 17.30 16.96 10.96
C LEU A 13 16.12 16.51 11.86
N LEU A 14 15.60 17.37 12.74
CA LEU A 14 14.43 17.07 13.57
C LEU A 14 13.13 16.99 12.75
N PHE A 15 13.01 17.75 11.65
CA PHE A 15 11.87 17.62 10.71
C PHE A 15 11.97 16.40 9.80
N SER A 16 13.11 15.72 9.73
CA SER A 16 13.29 14.52 8.90
C SER A 16 12.84 13.22 9.57
N LEU A 17 12.39 13.28 10.83
CA LEU A 17 11.96 12.13 11.62
C LEU A 17 10.48 12.26 12.02
N CYS A 18 9.58 11.99 11.07
CA CYS A 18 8.26 11.36 11.26
C CYS A 18 7.33 11.70 10.09
N SER A 19 7.54 11.03 8.96
CA SER A 19 6.40 10.51 8.19
C SER A 19 6.58 8.99 8.17
N CYS A 20 6.28 8.36 9.31
CA CYS A 20 6.19 6.90 9.36
C CYS A 20 4.85 6.53 8.72
N ASP A 21 4.82 6.54 7.39
CA ASP A 21 3.66 6.16 6.59
C ASP A 21 3.27 4.71 6.92
N THR A 22 1.97 4.45 7.00
CA THR A 22 1.40 3.11 7.23
C THR A 22 1.97 2.09 6.25
N THR A 23 2.24 2.51 4.99
CA THR A 23 2.83 1.66 3.96
C THR A 23 4.21 1.14 4.37
N SER A 24 5.09 2.00 4.86
CA SER A 24 6.41 1.60 5.35
C SER A 24 6.32 0.65 6.54
N ARG A 25 5.32 0.80 7.42
CA ARG A 25 5.15 -0.11 8.56
C ARG A 25 4.72 -1.51 8.15
N VAL A 26 3.80 -1.62 7.18
CA VAL A 26 3.36 -2.92 6.65
C VAL A 26 4.53 -3.62 5.97
N ILE A 27 5.24 -2.93 5.07
CA ILE A 27 6.37 -3.54 4.34
C ILE A 27 7.50 -3.95 5.29
N ASN A 28 7.85 -3.10 6.26
CA ASN A 28 8.92 -3.37 7.23
C ASN A 28 8.52 -4.40 8.30
N SER A 29 7.27 -4.85 8.33
CA SER A 29 6.83 -5.94 9.21
C SER A 29 7.20 -7.33 8.67
N LEU A 30 7.56 -7.42 7.39
CA LEU A 30 8.00 -8.64 6.73
C LEU A 30 9.53 -8.69 6.61
N PRO A 31 10.12 -9.86 6.32
CA PRO A 31 11.54 -9.97 5.94
C PRO A 31 11.91 -9.03 4.78
N ASP A 32 13.20 -8.73 4.61
CA ASP A 32 13.63 -7.86 3.51
C ASP A 32 13.27 -8.44 2.12
N TYR A 33 12.71 -7.60 1.25
CA TYR A 33 12.45 -7.94 -0.15
C TYR A 33 13.75 -7.90 -0.97
N GLU A 34 13.83 -8.71 -2.03
CA GLU A 34 14.97 -8.74 -2.96
C GLU A 34 14.91 -7.59 -3.96
N SER A 35 13.70 -7.25 -4.43
CA SER A 35 13.49 -6.17 -5.38
C SER A 35 12.14 -5.52 -5.19
N ARG A 36 12.03 -4.26 -5.65
CA ARG A 36 10.75 -3.56 -5.73
C ARG A 36 10.61 -2.82 -7.04
N GLU A 37 9.38 -2.69 -7.48
CA GLU A 37 8.97 -1.91 -8.63
C GLU A 37 7.87 -0.96 -8.17
N LEU A 38 8.07 0.34 -8.38
CA LEU A 38 7.18 1.39 -7.92
C LEU A 38 6.62 2.11 -9.13
N PHE A 39 5.31 2.29 -9.14
CA PHE A 39 4.59 2.94 -10.22
C PHE A 39 3.89 4.17 -9.65
N TYR A 40 4.13 5.32 -10.31
CA TYR A 40 3.55 6.62 -9.98
C TYR A 40 2.80 7.20 -11.18
N GLU A 41 1.73 7.94 -10.94
CA GLU A 41 1.11 8.81 -11.95
C GLU A 41 2.14 9.87 -12.44
N GLN A 42 2.49 9.84 -13.74
CA GLN A 42 3.62 10.57 -14.35
C GLN A 42 3.51 12.11 -14.24
N ASP A 43 2.31 12.64 -14.03
CA ASP A 43 2.01 14.09 -13.98
C ASP A 43 1.51 14.57 -12.61
N SER A 44 1.64 13.75 -11.58
CA SER A 44 1.19 14.11 -10.24
C SER A 44 2.30 14.84 -9.46
N PHE A 45 1.98 15.96 -8.81
CA PHE A 45 2.86 16.58 -7.80
C PHE A 45 2.91 15.76 -6.48
N ARG A 46 2.52 14.48 -6.54
CA ARG A 46 2.30 13.63 -5.37
C ARG A 46 3.57 12.85 -5.07
N ASP A 47 3.86 12.69 -3.79
CA ASP A 47 5.03 11.98 -3.25
C ASP A 47 4.70 10.55 -2.78
N TYR A 48 3.52 10.03 -3.14
CA TYR A 48 3.08 8.68 -2.76
C TYR A 48 2.99 7.74 -3.95
N THR A 49 3.19 6.45 -3.68
CA THR A 49 3.11 5.37 -4.68
C THR A 49 1.67 4.90 -4.83
N ASP A 50 1.18 4.78 -6.07
CA ASP A 50 -0.17 4.33 -6.39
C ASP A 50 -0.25 2.81 -6.52
N TYR A 51 0.74 2.21 -7.20
CA TYR A 51 0.89 0.77 -7.37
C TYR A 51 2.34 0.34 -7.15
N ALA A 52 2.57 -0.77 -6.47
CA ALA A 52 3.90 -1.32 -6.31
C ALA A 52 3.90 -2.84 -6.21
N ARG A 53 5.07 -3.40 -6.53
CA ARG A 53 5.38 -4.82 -6.36
C ARG A 53 6.65 -4.97 -5.54
N TYR A 54 6.62 -5.85 -4.56
CA TYR A 54 7.78 -6.22 -3.77
C TYR A 54 7.98 -7.72 -3.89
N ARG A 55 9.13 -8.13 -4.40
CA ARG A 55 9.48 -9.55 -4.58
C ARG A 55 10.33 -9.99 -3.40
N TYR A 56 9.91 -11.04 -2.73
CA TYR A 56 10.60 -11.60 -1.59
C TYR A 56 11.30 -12.90 -1.98
N LYS A 57 12.38 -13.20 -1.27
CA LYS A 57 13.07 -14.48 -1.40
C LYS A 57 12.25 -15.61 -0.80
N SER A 58 11.73 -15.36 0.41
CA SER A 58 10.98 -16.32 1.22
C SER A 58 10.36 -15.59 2.41
N VAL A 59 9.04 -15.57 2.44
CA VAL A 59 8.16 -15.16 3.53
C VAL A 59 7.26 -16.35 3.77
N SER A 60 7.28 -16.86 5.00
CA SER A 60 6.40 -17.95 5.40
C SER A 60 5.04 -17.40 5.85
N GLU A 61 4.03 -18.28 5.84
CA GLU A 61 2.73 -17.99 6.47
C GLU A 61 2.90 -17.52 7.92
N LYS A 62 3.87 -18.09 8.65
CA LYS A 62 4.18 -17.67 10.02
C LYS A 62 4.63 -16.20 10.07
N ASP A 63 5.53 -15.78 9.18
CA ASP A 63 6.03 -14.40 9.16
C ASP A 63 4.88 -13.40 8.92
N LEU A 64 3.91 -13.75 8.07
CA LEU A 64 2.72 -12.94 7.80
C LEU A 64 1.77 -12.88 9.01
N LEU A 65 1.49 -14.03 9.62
CA LEU A 65 0.55 -14.14 10.74
C LEU A 65 1.11 -13.60 12.07
N GLU A 66 2.43 -13.48 12.22
CA GLU A 66 3.04 -12.81 13.38
C GLU A 66 2.95 -11.28 13.29
N THR A 67 2.56 -10.72 12.13
CA THR A 67 2.31 -9.28 11.98
C THR A 67 0.92 -8.89 12.49
N ASP A 68 0.76 -7.61 12.88
CA ASP A 68 -0.56 -7.03 13.18
C ASP A 68 -1.36 -6.64 11.91
N TYR A 69 -0.84 -6.93 10.72
CA TYR A 69 -1.37 -6.45 9.45
C TYR A 69 -2.04 -7.55 8.64
N PHE A 70 -1.31 -8.62 8.37
CA PHE A 70 -1.74 -9.64 7.42
C PHE A 70 -2.61 -10.69 8.08
N ARG A 71 -3.59 -11.15 7.30
CA ARG A 71 -4.38 -12.34 7.61
C ARG A 71 -4.68 -13.10 6.34
N LYS A 72 -4.95 -14.40 6.50
CA LYS A 72 -5.34 -15.27 5.40
C LYS A 72 -6.67 -14.81 4.80
N ILE A 73 -6.78 -14.88 3.47
CA ILE A 73 -7.97 -14.49 2.72
C ILE A 73 -9.08 -15.52 2.95
N THR A 74 -10.29 -15.04 3.25
CA THR A 74 -11.50 -15.87 3.27
C THR A 74 -12.31 -15.68 1.99
N ALA A 75 -13.33 -16.52 1.79
CA ALA A 75 -14.26 -16.37 0.66
C ALA A 75 -14.94 -14.98 0.66
N ASP A 76 -15.36 -14.49 1.83
CA ASP A 76 -16.00 -13.17 1.96
C ASP A 76 -15.01 -12.02 1.65
N ASP A 77 -13.73 -12.21 1.96
CA ASP A 77 -12.70 -11.21 1.65
C ASP A 77 -12.40 -11.13 0.17
N THR A 78 -12.52 -12.25 -0.55
CA THR A 78 -12.19 -12.32 -1.98
C THR A 78 -13.04 -11.33 -2.77
N GLU A 79 -14.34 -11.29 -2.52
CA GLU A 79 -15.25 -10.32 -3.15
C GLU A 79 -14.83 -8.88 -2.84
N ARG A 80 -14.50 -8.58 -1.58
CA ARG A 80 -14.08 -7.24 -1.15
C ARG A 80 -12.75 -6.82 -1.78
N ILE A 81 -11.77 -7.72 -1.83
CA ILE A 81 -10.45 -7.47 -2.44
C ILE A 81 -10.62 -7.18 -3.93
N LEU A 82 -11.37 -8.02 -4.64
CA LEU A 82 -11.65 -7.84 -6.07
C LEU A 82 -12.37 -6.52 -6.34
N ALA A 83 -13.33 -6.11 -5.52
CA ALA A 83 -14.00 -4.83 -5.67
C ALA A 83 -13.05 -3.62 -5.51
N HIS A 84 -12.07 -3.70 -4.61
CA HIS A 84 -11.04 -2.66 -4.46
C HIS A 84 -10.08 -2.64 -5.65
N ILE A 85 -9.68 -3.81 -6.14
CA ILE A 85 -8.84 -3.92 -7.35
C ILE A 85 -9.58 -3.35 -8.56
N GLU A 86 -10.86 -3.70 -8.75
CA GLU A 86 -11.70 -3.16 -9.83
C GLU A 86 -11.85 -1.64 -9.72
N ASN A 87 -12.03 -1.12 -8.51
CA ASN A 87 -12.06 0.31 -8.29
C ASN A 87 -10.74 0.99 -8.70
N PHE A 88 -9.61 0.38 -8.35
CA PHE A 88 -8.29 0.85 -8.75
C PHE A 88 -8.11 0.79 -10.27
N GLU A 89 -8.51 -0.32 -10.90
CA GLU A 89 -8.46 -0.52 -12.36
C GLU A 89 -9.27 0.54 -13.10
N MET A 90 -10.48 0.86 -12.65
CA MET A 90 -11.28 1.95 -13.23
C MET A 90 -10.52 3.28 -13.20
N TRP A 91 -9.80 3.57 -12.12
CA TRP A 91 -8.97 4.76 -12.04
C TRP A 91 -7.79 4.70 -13.02
N VAL A 92 -7.09 3.57 -13.10
CA VAL A 92 -6.02 3.32 -14.09
C VAL A 92 -6.51 3.58 -15.52
N GLU A 93 -7.75 3.21 -15.85
CA GLU A 93 -8.33 3.49 -17.17
C GLU A 93 -8.57 5.00 -17.39
N VAL A 94 -9.11 5.69 -16.38
CA VAL A 94 -9.43 7.13 -16.46
C VAL A 94 -8.18 7.98 -16.64
N VAL A 95 -7.06 7.59 -16.01
CA VAL A 95 -5.78 8.30 -16.13
C VAL A 95 -4.87 7.75 -17.24
N ASP A 96 -5.37 6.82 -18.08
CA ASP A 96 -4.64 6.16 -19.17
C ASP A 96 -3.29 5.56 -18.75
N TRP A 97 -3.27 4.92 -17.57
CA TRP A 97 -2.05 4.43 -16.93
C TRP A 97 -1.80 2.93 -17.14
N LYS A 98 -2.44 2.36 -18.17
CA LYS A 98 -2.48 0.91 -18.43
C LYS A 98 -1.10 0.28 -18.63
N GLU A 99 -0.13 1.02 -19.18
CA GLU A 99 1.22 0.49 -19.41
C GLU A 99 2.02 0.26 -18.13
N ASN A 100 1.60 0.85 -17.00
CA ASN A 100 2.26 0.75 -15.69
C ASN A 100 1.49 -0.15 -14.71
N TYR A 101 0.46 -0.84 -15.18
CA TYR A 101 -0.39 -1.71 -14.40
C TYR A 101 -0.55 -3.06 -15.09
N ASP A 102 -0.22 -4.14 -14.38
CA ASP A 102 -0.21 -5.49 -14.95
C ASP A 102 -0.71 -6.56 -13.98
N PHE A 103 -1.40 -6.16 -12.91
CA PHE A 103 -1.93 -7.12 -11.95
C PHE A 103 -3.01 -7.99 -12.59
N ASP A 104 -2.89 -9.31 -12.46
CA ASP A 104 -3.88 -10.27 -12.91
C ASP A 104 -4.77 -10.68 -11.73
N LYS A 105 -5.96 -10.09 -11.65
CA LYS A 105 -6.98 -10.40 -10.64
C LYS A 105 -7.42 -11.87 -10.60
N SER A 106 -7.12 -12.69 -11.61
CA SER A 106 -7.41 -14.13 -11.57
C SER A 106 -6.50 -14.92 -10.63
N ILE A 107 -5.38 -14.34 -10.18
CA ILE A 107 -4.47 -14.98 -9.21
C ILE A 107 -5.00 -14.89 -7.77
N VAL A 108 -6.04 -14.08 -7.51
CA VAL A 108 -6.60 -13.90 -6.17
C VAL A 108 -7.08 -15.24 -5.59
N SER A 109 -6.40 -15.69 -4.53
CA SER A 109 -6.66 -16.98 -3.89
C SER A 109 -6.95 -16.85 -2.40
N THR A 110 -7.72 -17.80 -1.85
CA THR A 110 -7.92 -17.94 -0.39
C THR A 110 -6.69 -18.49 0.33
N ASP A 111 -5.70 -18.98 -0.41
CA ASP A 111 -4.41 -19.39 0.19
C ASP A 111 -3.49 -18.21 0.49
N ASP A 112 -3.79 -17.05 -0.09
CA ASP A 112 -3.01 -15.83 0.04
C ASP A 112 -3.40 -14.99 1.25
N PHE A 113 -2.65 -13.90 1.45
CA PHE A 113 -2.77 -13.03 2.61
C PHE A 113 -3.02 -11.61 2.17
N PHE A 114 -3.73 -10.86 2.99
CA PHE A 114 -3.95 -9.45 2.70
C PHE A 114 -4.02 -8.58 3.93
N TYR A 115 -3.81 -7.29 3.70
CA TYR A 115 -4.15 -6.21 4.62
C TYR A 115 -4.87 -5.11 3.84
N LEU A 116 -6.04 -4.69 4.34
CA LEU A 116 -6.81 -3.59 3.79
C LEU A 116 -6.98 -2.51 4.87
N TYR A 117 -6.36 -1.36 4.61
CA TYR A 117 -6.64 -0.13 5.34
C TYR A 117 -7.67 0.68 4.54
N THR A 118 -8.75 1.13 5.19
CA THR A 118 -9.72 2.07 4.60
C THR A 118 -10.12 3.14 5.60
N LYS A 119 -10.43 4.34 5.10
CA LYS A 119 -11.07 5.40 5.88
C LYS A 119 -12.59 5.33 5.86
N ALA A 120 -13.21 4.36 5.19
CA ALA A 120 -14.65 4.20 5.11
C ALA A 120 -15.34 4.35 6.48
N GLY A 121 -16.39 5.16 6.52
CA GLY A 121 -17.14 5.45 7.75
C GLY A 121 -16.43 6.40 8.73
N GLN A 122 -15.14 6.71 8.54
CA GLN A 122 -14.47 7.78 9.27
C GLN A 122 -14.98 9.13 8.79
N ARG A 123 -15.00 10.10 9.70
CA ARG A 123 -15.49 11.44 9.42
C ARG A 123 -14.56 12.15 8.42
N PHE A 124 -15.09 12.52 7.26
CA PHE A 124 -14.37 13.34 6.27
C PHE A 124 -14.49 14.82 6.63
N ASN A 125 -15.72 15.27 6.90
CA ASN A 125 -16.02 16.62 7.36
C ASN A 125 -17.24 16.64 8.30
N GLN A 126 -17.84 17.79 8.57
CA GLN A 126 -18.99 17.88 9.48
C GLN A 126 -20.33 17.37 8.93
N TYR A 127 -20.39 17.05 7.64
CA TYR A 127 -21.59 16.64 6.91
C TYR A 127 -21.49 15.25 6.30
N SER A 128 -20.28 14.72 6.09
CA SER A 128 -20.07 13.42 5.46
C SER A 128 -18.92 12.63 6.07
N ASN A 129 -19.00 11.32 5.86
CA ASN A 129 -17.94 10.36 6.11
C ASN A 129 -17.33 9.92 4.78
N TYR A 130 -16.14 9.34 4.82
CA TYR A 130 -15.56 8.67 3.66
C TYR A 130 -16.40 7.44 3.28
N GLU A 131 -16.55 7.22 1.98
CA GLU A 131 -17.11 6.00 1.40
C GLU A 131 -16.04 4.90 1.28
N GLU A 132 -16.48 3.68 0.92
CA GLU A 132 -15.62 2.48 0.89
C GLU A 132 -14.34 2.68 0.06
N PHE A 133 -14.50 3.33 -1.10
CA PHE A 133 -13.45 3.46 -2.12
C PHE A 133 -12.78 4.84 -2.17
N ASP A 134 -13.08 5.74 -1.22
CA ASP A 134 -12.52 7.08 -1.22
C ASP A 134 -11.01 7.05 -0.91
N VAL A 135 -10.64 6.40 0.19
CA VAL A 135 -9.25 6.31 0.66
C VAL A 135 -8.97 4.92 1.20
N TYR A 136 -8.12 4.17 0.51
CA TYR A 136 -7.68 2.86 0.93
C TYR A 136 -6.24 2.53 0.52
N LYS A 137 -5.67 1.56 1.24
CA LYS A 137 -4.42 0.90 0.91
C LYS A 137 -4.65 -0.60 1.00
N LEU A 138 -4.49 -1.29 -0.12
CA LEU A 138 -4.60 -2.74 -0.23
C LEU A 138 -3.21 -3.34 -0.42
N PHE A 139 -2.88 -4.29 0.44
CA PHE A 139 -1.68 -5.10 0.40
C PHE A 139 -2.12 -6.54 0.15
N TYR A 140 -1.79 -7.10 -1.00
CA TYR A 140 -2.10 -8.47 -1.37
C TYR A 140 -0.80 -9.26 -1.52
N PHE A 141 -0.60 -10.26 -0.68
CA PHE A 141 0.60 -11.10 -0.68
C PHE A 141 0.27 -12.46 -1.28
N ASP A 142 0.79 -12.70 -2.48
CA ASP A 142 0.76 -14.01 -3.13
C ASP A 142 1.86 -14.91 -2.51
N ILE A 143 1.44 -15.91 -1.75
CA ILE A 143 2.36 -16.76 -0.98
C ILE A 143 3.16 -17.70 -1.87
N ASP A 144 2.62 -18.10 -3.02
CA ASP A 144 3.29 -19.02 -3.94
C ASP A 144 4.31 -18.29 -4.82
N MET A 145 3.94 -17.10 -5.31
CA MET A 145 4.82 -16.26 -6.13
C MET A 145 5.83 -15.46 -5.30
N GLN A 146 5.60 -15.33 -3.99
CA GLN A 146 6.41 -14.53 -3.07
C GLN A 146 6.45 -13.05 -3.50
N ILE A 147 5.29 -12.51 -3.89
CA ILE A 147 5.12 -11.13 -4.33
C ILE A 147 4.06 -10.45 -3.48
N LEU A 148 4.40 -9.29 -2.91
CA LEU A 148 3.45 -8.35 -2.35
C LEU A 148 3.08 -7.32 -3.41
N TYR A 149 1.80 -7.26 -3.74
CA TYR A 149 1.18 -6.22 -4.54
C TYR A 149 0.58 -5.17 -3.62
N TYR A 150 0.83 -3.91 -3.93
CA TYR A 150 0.33 -2.76 -3.19
C TYR A 150 -0.49 -1.87 -4.12
N PHE A 151 -1.69 -1.51 -3.68
CA PHE A 151 -2.60 -0.60 -4.38
C PHE A 151 -3.00 0.52 -3.42
N SER A 152 -2.96 1.75 -3.88
CA SER A 152 -3.29 2.93 -3.07
C SER A 152 -4.27 3.81 -3.80
N LYS A 153 -5.36 4.15 -3.13
CA LYS A 153 -6.26 5.23 -3.54
C LYS A 153 -6.33 6.26 -2.43
N CYS A 154 -6.11 7.52 -2.79
CA CYS A 154 -6.24 8.68 -1.93
C CYS A 154 -7.18 9.71 -2.57
#